data_AF-A0AAE0XRX6-F1
#
_entry.id   AF-A0AAE0XRX6-F1
#
_cell.length_a   1.000
_cell.length_b   1.000
_cell.length_c   1.000
_cell.angle_alpha   90.00
_cell.angle_beta   90.00
_cell.angle_gamma   90.00
#
_symmetry.space_group_name_H-M   'P 1'
#
loop_
_entity.id
_entity.type
_entity.pdbx_description
1 polymer ?
#
loop_
_entity_poly.entity_id
_entity_poly.type
_entity_poly.pdbx_seq_one_letter_code
_entity_poly.pdbx_strand_id
1 'polypeptide(L)'
;MVRLLENHNRQVLSVFTDASEKAYGWYVYLKTTTDKCSAVSLVMSKVKIAPLKRITLPRLELLAAPLGARLVRLISSALELDLESCSFSCWTDSKIALKWIHSDAHKCK
;
A
#
# COMPACT_ATOMS: atom_id res chain seq x y z
N MET A 1 -0.75 -7.66 -22.75
CA MET A 1 -2.03 -6.93 -22.86
C MET A 1 -2.95 -7.46 -21.76
N VAL A 2 -3.01 -6.78 -20.61
CA VAL A 2 -3.72 -7.25 -19.42
C VAL A 2 -5.23 -7.08 -19.68
N ARG A 3 -5.95 -8.21 -19.77
CA ARG A 3 -7.38 -8.26 -20.07
C ARG A 3 -8.14 -8.03 -18.75
N LEU A 4 -8.59 -6.79 -18.48
CA LEU A 4 -9.20 -6.40 -17.19
C LEU A 4 -10.70 -6.07 -17.24
N LEU A 5 -11.41 -6.40 -18.32
CA LEU A 5 -12.83 -6.09 -18.42
C LEU A 5 -13.65 -7.36 -18.69
N GLU A 6 -13.86 -8.16 -17.64
CA GLU A 6 -14.99 -9.08 -17.59
C GLU A 6 -15.82 -8.79 -16.34
N ASN A 7 -17.13 -8.74 -16.54
CA ASN A 7 -18.09 -7.81 -15.94
C ASN A 7 -18.58 -8.15 -14.51
N HIS A 8 -17.93 -9.06 -13.78
CA HIS A 8 -18.32 -9.44 -12.40
C HIS A 8 -17.13 -9.71 -11.47
N ASN A 9 -15.98 -9.07 -11.74
CA ASN A 9 -14.77 -9.35 -10.98
C ASN A 9 -14.61 -8.40 -9.80
N ARG A 10 -14.58 -8.94 -8.57
CA ARG A 10 -14.24 -8.16 -7.38
C ARG A 10 -12.74 -7.89 -7.38
N GLN A 11 -12.38 -6.61 -7.42
CA GLN A 11 -10.99 -6.16 -7.39
C GLN A 11 -10.64 -5.62 -6.01
N VAL A 12 -9.48 -6.04 -5.51
CA VAL A 12 -8.93 -5.58 -4.24
C VAL A 12 -7.50 -5.14 -4.45
N LEU A 13 -7.24 -3.87 -4.21
CA LEU A 13 -5.90 -3.31 -4.23
C LEU A 13 -5.34 -3.30 -2.81
N SER A 14 -4.25 -4.04 -2.60
CA SER A 14 -3.59 -4.17 -1.30
C SER A 14 -2.21 -3.52 -1.33
N VAL A 15 -1.97 -2.60 -0.41
CA VAL A 15 -0.66 -1.99 -0.17
C VAL A 15 -0.01 -2.66 0.99
N PHE A 16 1.25 -3.03 0.84
CA PHE A 16 2.10 -3.48 1.93
C PHE A 16 3.24 -2.49 2.08
N THR A 17 3.55 -2.09 3.30
CA THR A 17 4.69 -1.22 3.59
C THR A 17 5.62 -1.90 4.58
N ASP A 18 6.91 -1.79 4.32
CA ASP A 18 7.96 -2.42 5.08
C ASP A 18 9.15 -1.45 5.20
N ALA A 19 9.92 -1.57 6.27
CA ALA A 19 11.15 -0.81 6.45
C ALA A 19 12.22 -1.61 7.18
N SER A 20 13.46 -1.19 6.91
CA SER A 20 14.67 -1.66 7.56
C SER A 20 15.55 -0.45 7.85
N GLU A 21 16.63 -0.67 8.61
CA GLU A 21 17.64 0.37 8.86
C GLU A 21 18.31 0.90 7.58
N LYS A 22 18.27 0.12 6.49
CA LYS A 22 18.93 0.46 5.21
C LYS A 22 17.99 1.11 4.22
N ALA A 23 16.71 0.75 4.25
CA ALA A 23 15.74 1.19 3.25
C ALA A 23 14.31 0.98 3.74
N TYR A 24 13.38 1.74 3.19
CA TYR A 24 11.94 1.60 3.41
C TYR A 24 11.21 1.60 2.09
N GLY A 25 10.13 0.83 2.00
CA GLY A 25 9.48 0.56 0.73
C GLY A 25 8.00 0.21 0.87
N TRP A 26 7.35 0.15 -0.28
CA TRP A 26 5.95 -0.19 -0.38
C TRP A 26 5.66 -0.94 -1.68
N TYR A 27 4.69 -1.84 -1.61
CA TYR A 27 4.35 -2.81 -2.65
C TYR A 27 2.84 -2.82 -2.83
N VAL A 28 2.38 -2.80 -4.08
CA VAL A 28 0.95 -2.79 -4.41
C VAL A 28 0.61 -4.03 -5.20
N TYR A 29 -0.29 -4.82 -4.64
CA TYR A 29 -0.85 -6.01 -5.25
C TYR A 29 -2.29 -5.74 -5.69
N LEU A 30 -2.63 -6.23 -6.88
CA LEU A 30 -4.01 -6.31 -7.35
C LEU A 30 -4.45 -7.76 -7.23
N LYS A 31 -5.49 -7.99 -6.42
CA LYS A 31 -6.21 -9.24 -6.36
C LYS A 31 -7.50 -9.11 -7.15
N THR A 32 -7.65 -9.97 -8.16
CA THR A 32 -8.87 -10.07 -8.94
C THR A 32 -9.53 -11.39 -8.59
N THR A 33 -10.76 -11.35 -8.10
CA THR A 33 -11.56 -12.53 -7.77
C THR A 33 -12.72 -12.63 -8.73
N THR A 34 -12.80 -13.76 -9.41
CA THR A 34 -13.91 -14.17 -10.28
C THR A 34 -14.66 -15.31 -9.61
N ASP A 35 -15.84 -15.67 -10.12
CA ASP A 35 -16.64 -16.77 -9.56
C ASP A 35 -15.89 -18.12 -9.50
N LYS A 36 -14.87 -18.30 -10.36
CA LYS A 36 -14.15 -19.56 -10.52
C LYS A 36 -12.74 -19.52 -9.92
N CYS A 37 -12.08 -18.37 -9.92
CA CYS A 37 -10.67 -18.27 -9.57
C CYS A 37 -10.32 -16.91 -8.94
N SER A 38 -9.28 -16.91 -8.09
CA SER A 38 -8.65 -15.68 -7.62
C SER A 38 -7.22 -15.60 -8.13
N ALA A 39 -6.86 -14.49 -8.77
CA ALA A 39 -5.51 -14.18 -9.20
C ALA A 39 -4.96 -13.00 -8.37
N VAL A 40 -3.68 -13.06 -8.04
CA VAL A 40 -2.97 -11.97 -7.37
C VAL A 40 -1.76 -11.61 -8.22
N SER A 41 -1.54 -10.33 -8.47
CA SER A 41 -0.40 -9.83 -9.23
C SER A 41 0.21 -8.62 -8.55
N LEU A 42 1.54 -8.58 -8.51
CA LEU A 42 2.27 -7.38 -8.10
C LEU A 42 2.16 -6.35 -9.23
N VAL A 43 1.51 -5.22 -8.96
CA VAL A 43 1.32 -4.14 -9.93
C VAL A 43 2.53 -3.22 -9.95
N MET A 44 2.98 -2.80 -8.78
CA MET A 44 4.14 -1.93 -8.64
C MET A 44 4.77 -2.08 -7.26
N SER A 45 6.09 -1.94 -7.21
CA SER A 45 6.85 -1.82 -5.98
C SER A 45 7.78 -0.62 -6.05
N LYS A 46 8.06 0.01 -4.91
CA LYS A 46 9.02 1.10 -4.81
C LYS A 46 9.72 1.07 -3.46
N VAL A 47 11.01 1.36 -3.49
CA VAL A 47 11.87 1.42 -2.31
C VAL A 47 12.65 2.74 -2.30
N LYS A 48 12.96 3.23 -1.11
CA LYS A 48 13.83 4.38 -0.86
C LYS A 48 14.92 3.99 0.12
N ILE A 49 16.15 4.41 -0.17
CA ILE A 49 17.28 4.23 0.74
C ILE A 49 17.02 5.09 1.99
N ALA A 50 17.30 4.52 3.17
CA ALA A 50 17.18 5.23 4.42
C ALA A 50 18.14 6.45 4.43
N PRO A 51 17.71 7.61 4.95
CA PRO A 51 18.58 8.78 5.02
C PRO A 51 19.85 8.50 5.83
N LEU A 52 20.96 9.14 5.45
CA LEU A 52 22.23 9.03 6.20
C LEU A 52 22.10 9.50 7.65
N LYS A 53 21.20 10.45 7.91
CA LYS A 53 20.82 10.84 9.26
C LYS A 53 20.04 9.70 9.90
N ARG A 54 20.51 9.21 11.05
CA ARG A 54 19.82 8.14 11.79
C ARG A 54 18.37 8.54 12.10
N ILE A 55 17.44 7.81 11.50
CA ILE A 55 16.02 7.84 11.80
C ILE A 55 15.68 6.49 12.42
N THR A 56 14.85 6.49 13.45
CA THR A 56 14.41 5.27 14.12
C THR A 56 13.57 4.41 13.18
N LEU A 57 13.68 3.08 13.27
CA LEU A 57 12.91 2.15 12.43
C LEU A 57 11.39 2.45 12.40
N PRO A 58 10.70 2.71 13.53
CA PRO A 58 9.27 3.06 13.51
C PRO A 58 8.92 4.30 12.68
N ARG A 59 9.84 5.26 12.58
CA ARG A 59 9.65 6.46 11.75
C ARG A 59 9.83 6.13 10.28
N LEU A 60 10.74 5.22 9.91
CA LEU A 60 10.89 4.77 8.53
C LEU A 60 9.65 3.98 8.07
N GLU A 61 9.11 3.12 8.93
CA GLU A 61 7.85 2.40 8.71
C GLU A 61 6.69 3.39 8.53
N LEU A 62 6.58 4.39 9.42
CA LEU A 62 5.57 5.44 9.30
C LEU A 62 5.72 6.27 8.02
N LEU A 63 6.95 6.54 7.56
CA LEU A 63 7.19 7.27 6.31
C LEU A 63 6.80 6.46 5.07
N ALA A 64 6.91 5.13 5.11
CA ALA A 64 6.52 4.25 4.01
C ALA A 64 4.99 4.24 3.80
N ALA A 65 4.20 4.22 4.89
CA ALA A 65 2.73 4.16 4.86
C ALA A 65 2.05 5.20 3.94
N PRO A 66 2.27 6.53 4.10
CA PRO A 66 1.63 7.53 3.24
C PRO A 66 2.16 7.49 1.80
N LEU A 67 3.39 7.04 1.58
CA LEU A 67 3.95 6.89 0.23
C LEU A 67 3.28 5.72 -0.51
N GLY A 68 3.03 4.62 0.19
CA GLY A 68 2.23 3.49 -0.31
C GLY A 68 0.80 3.91 -0.67
N ALA A 69 0.13 4.65 0.22
CA ALA A 69 -1.23 5.16 -0.05
C ALA A 69 -1.28 6.12 -1.24
N ARG A 70 -0.26 6.97 -1.45
CA ARG A 70 -0.16 7.83 -2.63
C ARG A 70 0.04 7.02 -3.91
N LEU A 71 0.77 5.91 -3.84
CA LEU A 71 0.98 5.05 -4.99
C LEU A 71 -0.32 4.37 -5.44
N VAL A 72 -1.20 3.98 -4.51
CA VAL A 72 -2.53 3.47 -4.84
C VAL A 72 -3.31 4.44 -5.69
N ARG A 73 -3.38 5.72 -5.29
CA ARG A 73 -4.11 6.74 -6.05
C ARG A 73 -3.59 6.87 -7.48
N LEU A 74 -2.27 6.79 -7.64
CA LEU A 74 -1.63 6.82 -8.96
C LEU A 74 -2.00 5.58 -9.79
N ILE A 75 -1.95 4.39 -9.18
CA ILE A 75 -2.29 3.14 -9.86
C ILE A 75 -3.77 3.10 -10.24
N SER A 76 -4.66 3.51 -9.34
CA SER A 76 -6.10 3.58 -9.63
C SER A 76 -6.38 4.50 -10.80
N SER A 77 -5.71 5.66 -10.85
CA SER A 77 -5.82 6.57 -11.99
C SER A 77 -5.23 5.99 -13.28
N ALA A 78 -4.13 5.26 -13.21
CA ALA A 78 -3.44 4.70 -14.38
C ALA A 78 -4.13 3.45 -14.96
N LEU A 79 -4.83 2.69 -14.11
CA LEU A 79 -5.58 1.50 -14.49
C LEU A 79 -7.07 1.78 -14.70
N GLU A 80 -7.49 3.05 -14.62
CA GLU A 80 -8.89 3.49 -14.74
C GLU A 80 -9.82 2.70 -13.79
N LEU A 81 -9.31 2.38 -12.60
CA LEU A 81 -10.08 1.67 -11.59
C LEU A 81 -11.04 2.64 -10.92
N ASP A 82 -12.32 2.31 -10.97
CA ASP A 82 -13.31 3.00 -10.17
C ASP A 82 -13.05 2.74 -8.69
N LEU A 83 -12.84 3.84 -7.96
CA LEU A 83 -12.53 3.82 -6.53
C LEU A 83 -13.73 3.41 -5.67
N GLU A 84 -14.96 3.51 -6.19
CA GLU A 84 -16.16 3.11 -5.47
C GLU A 84 -16.40 1.60 -5.54
N SER A 85 -16.08 0.96 -6.67
CA SER A 85 -16.22 -0.48 -6.85
C SER A 85 -15.00 -1.30 -6.40
N CYS A 86 -13.84 -0.67 -6.28
CA CYS A 86 -12.60 -1.36 -5.87
C CYS A 86 -12.35 -1.22 -4.36
N SER A 87 -12.05 -2.34 -3.69
CA SER A 87 -11.70 -2.31 -2.27
C SER A 87 -10.22 -2.00 -2.07
N PHE A 88 -9.89 -1.11 -1.14
CA PHE A 88 -8.52 -0.72 -0.80
C PHE A 88 -8.15 -1.18 0.60
N SER A 89 -6.96 -1.74 0.76
CA SER A 89 -6.43 -2.13 2.08
C SER A 89 -4.95 -1.78 2.18
N CYS A 90 -4.55 -1.18 3.29
CA CYS A 90 -3.15 -0.86 3.58
C CYS A 90 -2.67 -1.68 4.78
N TRP A 91 -1.52 -2.32 4.63
CA TRP A 91 -0.95 -3.26 5.58
C TRP A 91 0.45 -2.83 5.98
N THR A 92 0.74 -2.90 7.28
CA THR A 92 2.08 -2.77 7.87
C THR A 92 2.18 -3.75 9.03
N ASP A 93 3.34 -4.36 9.20
CA ASP A 93 3.69 -5.21 10.34
C ASP A 93 4.12 -4.38 11.57
N SER A 94 4.36 -3.08 11.40
CA SER A 94 4.69 -2.16 12.47
C SER A 94 3.48 -1.79 13.32
N LYS A 95 3.37 -2.43 14.49
CA LYS A 95 2.38 -2.05 15.51
C LYS A 95 2.57 -0.61 16.01
N ILE A 96 3.81 -0.11 16.03
CA ILE A 96 4.11 1.25 16.48
C ILE A 96 3.63 2.27 15.44
N ALA A 97 3.97 2.07 14.16
CA ALA A 97 3.49 2.95 13.09
C ALA A 97 1.96 2.89 12.99
N LEU A 98 1.37 1.70 13.11
CA LEU A 98 -0.09 1.55 13.13
C LEU A 98 -0.73 2.34 14.28
N LYS A 99 -0.15 2.26 15.49
CA LYS A 99 -0.62 3.05 16.64
C LYS A 99 -0.51 4.55 16.39
N TRP A 100 0.58 5.02 15.78
CA TRP A 100 0.75 6.44 15.43
C TRP A 100 -0.23 6.93 14.37
N ILE A 101 -0.53 6.10 13.37
CA ILE A 101 -1.52 6.41 12.33
C ILE A 101 -2.93 6.54 12.92
N HIS A 102 -3.28 5.67 13.88
CA HIS A 102 -4.58 5.69 14.55
C HIS A 102 -4.66 6.66 15.74
N SER A 103 -3.54 7.22 16.19
CA SER A 103 -3.54 8.19 17.28
C SER A 103 -3.92 9.57 16.78
N ASP A 104 -4.80 10.26 17.52
CA ASP A 104 -5.11 11.67 17.27
C ASP A 104 -3.82 12.51 17.32
N ALA A 105 -3.60 13.35 16.30
CA ALA A 105 -2.48 14.28 16.25
C ALA A 105 -2.39 15.19 17.50
N HIS A 106 -3.50 15.36 18.23
CA HIS A 106 -3.60 16.16 19.45
C HIS A 106 -3.19 15.45 20.75
N LYS A 107 -2.91 14.14 20.75
CA LYS A 107 -2.48 13.39 21.94
C LYS A 107 -0.96 13.22 22.06
N CYS A 108 -0.19 13.74 21.10
CA CYS A 108 1.27 13.85 21.21
C CYS A 108 1.63 15.07 22.08
N LYS A 109 1.70 14.89 23.40
CA LYS A 109 2.50 15.71 24.30
C LYS A 109 3.64 14.88 24.86
#